data_AF-A0A7W1TUS8-F1
#
_entry.id   AF-A0A7W1TUS8-F1
#
_cell.length_a   1.000
_cell.length_b   1.000
_cell.length_c   1.000
_cell.angle_alpha   90.00
_cell.angle_beta   90.00
_cell.angle_gamma   90.00
#
_symmetry.space_group_name_H-M   'P 1'
#
loop_
_entity.id
_entity.type
_entity.pdbx_description
1 polymer ?
#
loop_
_entity_poly.entity_id
_entity_poly.type
_entity_poly.pdbx_seq_one_letter_code
_entity_poly.pdbx_strand_id
1 'polypeptide(L)'
;IQKRDRDRPHPASFPAKLPEFCLRLHGLDRVTQVIDPFNGIGTTALACAQLGIDYIGIELDEQYLATTIARIKDTTKLRAV
;
A
#
# COMPACT_ATOMS: atom_id res chain seq x y z
N ILE A 1 -10.42 -20.59 -5.29
CA ILE A 1 -9.32 -20.08 -4.43
C ILE A 1 -9.81 -20.24 -2.98
N GLN A 2 -9.13 -21.03 -2.15
CA GLN A 2 -9.57 -21.27 -0.77
C GLN A 2 -9.26 -20.04 0.10
N LYS A 3 -10.29 -19.50 0.78
CA LYS A 3 -10.13 -18.46 1.80
C LYS A 3 -9.40 -19.06 3.01
N ARG A 4 -8.19 -18.60 3.27
CA ARG A 4 -7.39 -18.97 4.45
C ARG A 4 -7.58 -17.91 5.53
N ASP A 5 -8.79 -17.80 6.06
CA ASP A 5 -9.15 -16.82 7.10
C ASP A 5 -8.44 -17.09 8.46
N ARG A 6 -7.76 -18.25 8.60
CA ARG A 6 -7.14 -18.70 9.84
C ARG A 6 -5.61 -18.59 9.90
N ASP A 7 -4.93 -18.30 8.78
CA ASP A 7 -3.48 -18.23 8.73
C ASP A 7 -3.01 -16.80 8.46
N ARG A 8 -2.84 -16.03 9.56
CA ARG A 8 -2.35 -14.64 9.64
C ARG A 8 -3.31 -13.58 9.09
N PRO A 9 -3.33 -12.35 9.66
CA PRO A 9 -4.18 -11.26 9.15
C PRO A 9 -3.81 -10.82 7.71
N HIS A 10 -2.70 -11.33 7.15
CA HIS A 10 -2.47 -11.39 5.70
C HIS A 10 -1.38 -12.44 5.40
N PRO A 11 -1.62 -13.46 4.56
CA PRO A 11 -0.67 -14.54 4.33
C PRO A 11 0.57 -14.15 3.49
N ALA A 12 0.65 -12.94 2.93
CA ALA A 12 1.70 -12.55 1.98
C ALA A 12 2.06 -11.04 1.99
N SER A 13 2.16 -10.42 3.17
CA SER A 13 2.65 -9.03 3.25
C SER A 13 4.17 -8.98 3.14
N PHE A 14 4.71 -8.30 2.13
CA PHE A 14 6.15 -7.96 2.09
C PHE A 14 6.47 -6.84 3.10
N PRO A 15 7.75 -6.66 3.51
CA PRO A 15 8.13 -5.60 4.43
C PRO A 15 7.79 -4.22 3.88
N ALA A 16 7.24 -3.32 4.71
CA ALA A 16 6.81 -1.98 4.29
C ALA A 16 7.92 -1.14 3.63
N LYS A 17 9.19 -1.43 3.95
CA LYS A 17 10.36 -0.77 3.34
C LYS A 17 10.61 -1.16 1.89
N LEU A 18 10.08 -2.29 1.41
CA LEU A 18 10.35 -2.78 0.06
C LEU A 18 9.81 -1.83 -1.03
N PRO A 19 8.53 -1.42 -1.03
CA PRO A 19 8.05 -0.44 -2.00
C PRO A 19 8.75 0.89 -1.88
N GLU A 20 9.01 1.36 -0.65
CA GLU A 20 9.74 2.62 -0.45
C GLU A 20 11.12 2.58 -1.12
N PHE A 21 11.85 1.46 -0.97
CA PHE A 21 13.13 1.26 -1.63
C PHE A 21 12.98 1.26 -3.15
N CYS A 22 12.00 0.54 -3.70
CA CYS A 22 11.72 0.54 -5.13
C CYS A 22 11.44 1.95 -5.65
N LEU A 23 10.60 2.73 -4.96
CA LEU A 23 10.26 4.10 -5.36
C LEU A 23 11.49 5.02 -5.34
N ARG A 24 12.30 4.95 -4.29
CA ARG A 24 13.54 5.71 -4.17
C ARG A 24 14.57 5.34 -5.24
N LEU A 25 14.72 4.05 -5.53
CA LEU A 25 15.62 3.54 -6.57
C LEU A 25 15.27 4.10 -7.95
N HIS A 26 13.98 4.25 -8.25
CA HIS A 26 13.51 4.79 -9.52
C HIS A 26 13.54 6.33 -9.58
N GLY A 27 13.82 7.01 -8.46
CA GLY A 27 13.93 8.47 -8.36
C GLY A 27 12.60 9.14 -8.05
N LEU A 28 12.49 9.78 -6.88
CA LEU A 28 11.24 10.41 -6.41
C LEU A 28 10.84 11.64 -7.23
N ASP A 29 11.79 12.23 -7.95
CA ASP A 29 11.57 13.31 -8.91
C ASP A 29 10.92 12.84 -10.22
N ARG A 30 11.11 11.56 -10.57
CA ARG A 30 10.56 10.95 -11.79
C ARG A 30 9.27 10.19 -11.55
N VAL A 31 9.11 9.60 -10.37
CA VAL A 31 7.94 8.80 -10.01
C VAL A 31 6.82 9.73 -9.55
N THR A 32 5.92 10.07 -10.47
CA THR A 32 4.76 10.92 -10.18
C THR A 32 3.50 10.13 -9.83
N GLN A 33 3.38 8.88 -10.31
CA GLN A 33 2.23 8.02 -10.08
C GLN A 33 2.64 6.55 -9.99
N VAL A 34 1.99 5.79 -9.12
CA VAL A 34 2.21 4.36 -8.89
C VAL A 34 0.89 3.60 -9.04
N ILE A 35 0.94 2.45 -9.71
CA ILE A 35 -0.20 1.52 -9.83
C ILE A 35 0.18 0.18 -9.25
N ASP A 36 -0.64 -0.35 -8.35
CA ASP A 36 -0.51 -1.71 -7.81
C ASP A 36 -1.78 -2.52 -8.10
N PRO A 37 -1.75 -3.44 -9.07
CA PRO A 37 -2.92 -4.23 -9.46
C PRO A 37 -3.28 -5.34 -8.46
N PHE A 38 -2.44 -5.58 -7.44
CA PHE A 38 -2.62 -6.60 -6.41
C PHE A 38 -2.36 -5.99 -5.03
N ASN A 39 -3.11 -4.95 -4.72
CA ASN A 39 -2.86 -4.05 -3.59
C ASN A 39 -2.83 -4.78 -2.23
N GLY A 40 -3.58 -5.86 -2.05
CA GLY A 40 -3.70 -6.55 -0.76
C GLY A 40 -4.10 -5.57 0.35
N ILE A 41 -3.34 -5.56 1.46
CA ILE A 41 -3.51 -4.59 2.56
C ILE A 41 -2.82 -3.23 2.34
N GLY A 42 -2.32 -2.94 1.14
CA GLY A 42 -1.89 -1.59 0.75
C GLY A 42 -0.57 -1.12 1.33
N THR A 43 0.41 -2.03 1.41
CA THR A 43 1.79 -1.66 1.77
C THR A 43 2.42 -0.71 0.74
N THR A 44 2.16 -0.87 -0.57
CA THR A 44 2.58 0.07 -1.62
C THR A 44 1.90 1.43 -1.46
N ALA A 45 0.58 1.42 -1.19
CA ALA A 45 -0.20 2.64 -0.97
C ALA A 45 0.34 3.48 0.18
N LEU A 46 0.71 2.82 1.29
CA LEU A 46 1.32 3.48 2.45
C LEU A 46 2.65 4.14 2.12
N ALA A 47 3.53 3.46 1.38
CA ALA A 47 4.80 4.04 0.97
C ALA A 47 4.58 5.28 0.09
N CYS A 48 3.62 5.23 -0.84
CA CYS A 48 3.27 6.37 -1.69
C CYS A 48 2.73 7.54 -0.86
N ALA A 49 1.84 7.29 0.10
CA ALA A 49 1.33 8.32 1.01
C ALA A 49 2.44 8.96 1.88
N GLN A 50 3.41 8.16 2.33
CA GLN A 50 4.59 8.62 3.08
C GLN A 50 5.61 9.36 2.22
N LEU A 51 5.62 9.17 0.91
CA LEU A 51 6.51 9.87 -0.02
C LEU A 51 5.83 11.05 -0.72
N GLY A 52 4.49 11.17 -0.62
CA GLY A 52 3.73 12.19 -1.32
C GLY A 52 3.59 11.91 -2.82
N ILE A 53 3.50 10.63 -3.19
CA ILE A 53 3.35 10.16 -4.58
C ILE A 53 1.90 9.74 -4.80
N ASP A 54 1.34 10.08 -5.97
CA ASP A 54 -0.01 9.66 -6.34
C ASP A 54 -0.08 8.14 -6.54
N TYR A 55 -1.19 7.53 -6.12
CA TYR A 55 -1.30 6.07 -6.06
C TYR A 55 -2.68 5.57 -6.50
N ILE A 56 -2.69 4.47 -7.26
CA ILE A 56 -3.88 3.72 -7.64
C ILE A 56 -3.66 2.25 -7.24
N GLY A 57 -4.52 1.73 -6.37
CA GLY A 57 -4.50 0.33 -5.93
C GLY A 57 -5.76 -0.40 -6.39
N ILE A 58 -5.59 -1.63 -6.89
CA ILE A 58 -6.69 -2.53 -7.26
C ILE A 58 -6.60 -3.77 -6.37
N GLU A 59 -7.71 -4.11 -5.72
CA GLU A 59 -7.84 -5.30 -4.89
C GLU A 59 -9.25 -5.88 -5.06
N LEU A 60 -9.34 -7.20 -5.18
CA LEU A 60 -10.60 -7.92 -5.37
C LEU A 60 -11.29 -8.21 -4.03
N ASP A 61 -10.53 -8.41 -2.95
CA ASP A 61 -11.08 -8.64 -1.62
C ASP A 61 -11.42 -7.32 -0.92
N GLU A 62 -12.72 -7.09 -0.71
CA GLU A 62 -13.23 -5.87 -0.07
C GLU A 62 -12.69 -5.67 1.36
N GLN A 63 -12.36 -6.73 2.11
CA GLN A 63 -11.83 -6.61 3.46
C GLN A 63 -10.39 -6.09 3.45
N TYR A 64 -9.59 -6.53 2.47
CA TYR A 64 -8.23 -6.03 2.25
C TYR A 64 -8.23 -4.59 1.76
N LEU A 65 -9.18 -4.24 0.88
CA LEU A 65 -9.39 -2.86 0.44
C LEU A 65 -9.80 -1.95 1.62
N ALA A 66 -10.74 -2.38 2.46
CA ALA A 66 -11.14 -1.63 3.66
C ALA A 66 -9.95 -1.41 4.62
N THR A 67 -9.13 -2.45 4.82
CA THR A 67 -7.90 -2.35 5.63
C THR A 67 -6.92 -1.33 5.05
N THR A 68 -6.72 -1.37 3.72
CA THR A 68 -5.88 -0.40 3.02
C THR A 68 -6.35 1.03 3.24
N ILE A 69 -7.65 1.30 3.04
CA ILE A 69 -8.24 2.64 3.21
C ILE A 69 -8.06 3.16 4.64
N ALA A 70 -8.28 2.32 5.65
CA ALA A 70 -8.07 2.70 7.05
C ALA A 70 -6.61 3.11 7.31
N ARG A 71 -5.65 2.29 6.86
CA ARG A 71 -4.22 2.54 7.03
C ARG A 71 -3.75 3.82 6.32
N ILE A 72 -4.23 4.08 5.11
CA ILE A 72 -3.90 5.31 4.37
C ILE A 72 -4.42 6.53 5.12
N LYS A 73 -5.68 6.51 5.57
CA LYS A 73 -6.28 7.64 6.32
C LYS A 73 -5.48 8.00 7.57
N ASP A 74 -5.03 7.00 8.32
CA ASP A 74 -4.21 7.26 9.52
C ASP A 74 -2.85 7.84 9.17
N THR A 75 -2.26 7.41 8.06
CA THR A 75 -0.96 7.90 7.58
C THR A 75 -1.04 9.32 7.03
N THR A 76 -2.09 9.67 6.27
CA THR A 76 -2.28 11.01 5.73
C THR A 76 -2.55 12.03 6.83
N LYS A 77 -3.28 11.66 7.90
CA LYS A 77 -3.49 12.53 9.07
C LYS A 77 -2.18 12.96 9.72
N LEU A 78 -1.22 12.05 9.85
CA LEU A 78 0.11 12.36 10.44
C LEU A 78 0.92 13.36 9.62
N ARG A 79 0.60 13.54 8.34
CA ARG A 79 1.31 14.43 7.42
C ARG A 79 0.66 15.82 7.31
N ALA A 80 -0.59 15.95 7.74
CA ALA A 80 -1.37 17.19 7.69
C ALA A 80 -1.25 18.02 8.99
N VAL A 81 -0.48 17.53 9.97
CA VAL A 81 -0.09 18.22 11.21
C VAL A 81 1.34 18.73 11.07
#